data_AF-A0A2K4KXW8-F1
#
_entry.id   AF-A0A2K4KXW8-F1
#
_cell.length_a   1.000
_cell.length_b   1.000
_cell.length_c   1.000
_cell.angle_alpha   90.00
_cell.angle_beta   90.00
_cell.angle_gamma   90.00
#
_symmetry.space_group_name_H-M   'P 1'
#
loop_
_entity.id
_entity.type
_entity.pdbx_description
1 polymer ?
#
loop_
_entity_poly.entity_id
_entity_poly.type
_entity_poly.pdbx_seq_one_letter_code
_entity_poly.pdbx_strand_id
1 'polypeptide(L)' 'MLTCREMSELGSDIIDHRLTFKTRLGVLMHLSMCVRCRNYIKQLELTSNTLKKISIDDEYVDTDSILKSVRKPDA' A
#
# COMPACT_ATOMS: atom_id res chain seq x y z
N MET A 1 -8.52 21.26 -3.14
CA MET A 1 -9.28 20.06 -2.73
C MET A 1 -8.64 18.89 -3.44
N LEU A 2 -8.27 17.82 -2.71
CA LEU A 2 -7.84 16.59 -3.35
C LEU A 2 -9.02 15.95 -4.09
N THR A 3 -8.75 15.30 -5.20
CA THR A 3 -9.67 14.43 -5.93
C THR A 3 -9.64 13.02 -5.35
N CYS A 4 -10.66 12.21 -5.67
CA CYS A 4 -10.67 10.79 -5.26
C CYS A 4 -9.48 10.01 -5.86
N ARG A 5 -8.99 10.41 -7.04
CA ARG A 5 -7.81 9.81 -7.68
C ARG A 5 -6.53 10.14 -6.91
N GLU A 6 -6.30 11.42 -6.60
CA GLU A 6 -5.14 11.83 -5.79
C GLU A 6 -5.17 11.17 -4.41
N MET A 7 -6.35 10.96 -3.82
CA MET A 7 -6.49 10.18 -2.58
C MET A 7 -6.02 8.73 -2.71
N SER A 8 -6.26 8.08 -3.86
CA SER A 8 -5.77 6.71 -4.10
C SER A 8 -4.27 6.65 -4.32
N GLU A 9 -3.70 7.65 -4.99
CA GLU A 9 -2.25 7.76 -5.22
C GLU A 9 -1.50 7.98 -3.89
N LEU A 10 -2.11 8.73 -2.95
CA LEU A 10 -1.58 8.93 -1.59
C LEU A 10 -1.87 7.76 -0.64
N GLY A 11 -2.60 6.72 -1.07
CA GLY A 11 -3.08 5.64 -0.21
C GLY A 11 -1.98 4.99 0.63
N SER A 12 -0.85 4.66 -0.01
CA SER A 12 0.29 4.05 0.67
C SER A 12 0.91 4.96 1.74
N ASP A 13 1.11 6.24 1.41
CA ASP A 13 1.69 7.21 2.36
C ASP A 13 0.76 7.51 3.54
N ILE A 14 -0.56 7.42 3.33
CA ILE A 14 -1.57 7.51 4.40
C ILE A 14 -1.37 6.35 5.39
N ILE A 15 -1.31 5.12 4.88
CA ILE A 15 -1.17 3.90 5.71
C ILE A 15 0.18 3.84 6.42
N ASP A 16 1.25 4.27 5.75
CA ASP A 16 2.60 4.27 6.30
C ASP A 16 2.92 5.53 7.12
N HIS A 17 1.96 6.45 7.26
CA HIS A 17 2.11 7.72 7.98
C HIS A 17 3.28 8.60 7.48
N ARG A 18 3.57 8.60 6.17
CA ARG A 18 4.67 9.36 5.54
C ARG A 18 4.24 10.70 4.93
N LEU A 19 3.03 11.16 5.22
CA LEU A 19 2.50 12.41 4.65
C LEU A 19 3.15 13.66 5.26
N THR A 20 3.38 14.66 4.41
CA THR A 20 3.69 16.03 4.88
C THR A 20 2.49 16.66 5.58
N PHE A 21 2.73 17.63 6.47
CA PHE A 21 1.68 18.33 7.22
C PHE A 21 0.59 18.95 6.32
N LYS A 22 0.99 19.57 5.20
CA LYS A 22 0.06 20.17 4.24
C LYS A 22 -0.85 19.13 3.60
N THR A 23 -0.28 18.01 3.14
CA THR A 23 -1.04 16.93 2.51
C THR A 23 -1.97 16.26 3.50
N ARG A 24 -1.53 16.08 4.76
CA ARG A 24 -2.36 15.53 5.83
C ARG A 24 -3.63 16.34 6.06
N LEU A 25 -3.55 17.68 6.06
CA LEU A 25 -4.73 18.52 6.19
C LEU A 25 -5.70 18.36 5.00
N GLY A 26 -5.15 18.28 3.77
CA GLY A 26 -5.94 18.02 2.57
C GLY A 26 -6.67 16.68 2.60
N VAL A 27 -6.00 15.64 3.09
CA VAL A 27 -6.59 14.30 3.30
C VAL A 27 -7.72 14.36 4.33
N LEU A 28 -7.50 14.98 5.49
CA LEU A 28 -8.53 15.12 6.52
C LEU A 28 -9.77 15.86 6.00
N MET A 29 -9.57 16.94 5.25
CA MET A 29 -10.65 17.67 4.59
C MET A 29 -11.39 16.75 3.60
N HIS A 30 -10.69 16.04 2.71
CA HIS A 30 -11.34 15.16 1.74
C HIS A 30 -12.15 14.04 2.40
N LEU A 31 -11.58 13.41 3.43
CA LEU A 31 -12.24 12.35 4.19
C LEU A 31 -13.49 12.83 4.89
N SER A 32 -13.54 14.09 5.37
CA SER A 32 -14.74 14.64 6.00
C SER A 32 -15.92 14.73 5.02
N MET A 33 -15.64 14.98 3.73
CA MET A 33 -16.64 15.26 2.69
C MET A 33 -16.99 14.04 1.83
N CYS A 34 -16.09 13.05 1.72
CA CYS A 34 -16.25 11.92 0.80
C CYS A 34 -16.31 10.59 1.56
N VAL A 35 -17.51 10.04 1.69
CA VAL A 35 -17.75 8.74 2.35
C VAL A 35 -17.04 7.58 1.64
N ARG A 36 -16.96 7.62 0.30
CA ARG A 36 -16.27 6.58 -0.50
C ARG A 36 -14.78 6.51 -0.18
N CYS A 37 -14.10 7.65 -0.14
CA CYS A 37 -12.68 7.69 0.24
C CYS A 37 -12.47 7.28 1.69
N ARG A 38 -13.41 7.58 2.59
CA ARG A 38 -13.36 7.11 3.98
C ARG A 38 -13.43 5.58 4.07
N ASN A 39 -14.33 4.96 3.31
CA ASN A 39 -14.44 3.50 3.26
C ASN A 39 -13.22 2.86 2.59
N TYR A 40 -12.73 3.46 1.51
CA TYR A 40 -11.52 3.01 0.82
C TYR A 40 -10.29 2.99 1.76
N ILE A 41 -10.03 4.07 2.50
CA ILE A 41 -8.89 4.11 3.43
C ILE A 41 -9.04 3.09 4.55
N LYS A 42 -10.26 2.91 5.10
CA LYS A 42 -10.51 1.86 6.11
C LYS A 42 -10.23 0.45 5.56
N GLN A 43 -10.65 0.17 4.33
CA GLN A 43 -10.37 -1.11 3.67
C GLN A 43 -8.88 -1.31 3.46
N LEU A 44 -8.18 -0.28 2.99
CA LEU A 44 -6.74 -0.32 2.76
C LEU A 44 -5.96 -0.55 4.06
N GLU A 45 -6.35 0.12 5.14
CA GLU A 45 -5.78 -0.06 6.49
C GLU A 45 -6.02 -1.48 7.00
N LEU A 46 -7.23 -2.03 6.82
CA LEU A 46 -7.56 -3.40 7.23
C LEU A 46 -6.74 -4.43 6.45
N THR A 47 -6.61 -4.26 5.12
CA THR A 47 -5.75 -5.10 4.28
C THR A 47 -4.29 -5.03 4.72
N SER A 48 -3.74 -3.82 4.92
CA SER A 48 -2.34 -3.66 5.37
C SER A 48 -2.10 -4.31 6.73
N ASN A 49 -2.99 -4.10 7.70
CA ASN A 49 -2.89 -4.70 9.03
C ASN A 49 -3.03 -6.23 9.00
N THR A 50 -3.82 -6.77 8.08
CA THR A 50 -3.96 -8.22 7.88
C THR A 50 -2.66 -8.79 7.33
N LEU A 51 -2.11 -8.16 6.28
CA LEU A 51 -0.84 -8.60 5.68
C LEU A 51 0.33 -8.52 6.67
N LYS A 52 0.41 -7.47 7.49
CA LYS A 52 1.44 -7.33 8.54
C LYS A 52 1.39 -8.41 9.62
N LYS A 53 0.26 -9.10 9.78
CA LYS A 53 0.09 -10.20 10.76
C LYS A 53 0.39 -11.57 10.17
N ILE A 54 0.48 -11.67 8.85
CA ILE A 54 0.89 -12.92 8.22
C ILE A 54 2.40 -13.04 8.44
N SER A 55 2.81 -14.05 9.21
CA SER A 55 4.21 -14.45 9.25
C SER A 55 4.57 -14.97 7.88
N ILE A 56 5.42 -14.22 7.18
CA ILE A 56 6.19 -14.80 6.08
C ILE A 56 7.33 -15.48 6.79
N ASP A 57 7.32 -16.81 6.81
CA ASP A 57 8.45 -17.56 7.33
C ASP A 57 9.68 -17.14 6.52
N ASP A 58 10.71 -16.62 7.21
CA ASP A 58 12.03 -16.31 6.61
C ASP A 58 12.78 -17.61 6.30
N GLU A 59 12.11 -18.54 5.63
CA GLU A 59 12.75 -19.72 5.09
C GLU A 59 13.75 -19.24 4.04
N TYR A 60 15.01 -19.66 4.18
CA TYR A 60 16.07 -19.29 3.25
C TYR A 60 15.70 -19.77 1.85
N VAL A 61 15.26 -18.83 1.01
CA VAL A 61 15.02 -19.08 -0.41
C VAL A 61 16.35 -18.89 -1.14
N ASP A 62 16.93 -19.99 -1.62
CA ASP A 62 18.11 -19.98 -2.49
C ASP A 62 17.76 -19.28 -3.81
N THR A 63 17.92 -17.96 -3.79
CA THR A 63 17.54 -17.07 -4.88
C THR A 63 18.44 -17.30 -6.10
N ASP A 64 19.69 -17.74 -5.88
CA ASP A 64 20.63 -18.08 -6.95
C ASP A 64 20.18 -19.30 -7.75
N SER A 65 19.63 -20.32 -7.08
CA SER A 65 19.03 -21.49 -7.74
C SER A 65 17.80 -21.11 -8.58
N ILE A 66 16.92 -20.26 -8.04
CA ILE A 66 15.74 -19.76 -8.76
C ILE A 66 16.17 -18.97 -10.01
N LEU A 67 17.10 -18.03 -9.87
CA LEU A 67 17.57 -17.20 -10.99
C LEU A 67 18.17 -18.02 -12.13
N LYS A 68 18.86 -19.13 -11.82
CA LYS A 68 19.37 -20.06 -12.84
C LYS A 68 18.25 -20.77 -13.60
N SER A 69 17.14 -21.10 -12.93
CA SER A 69 15.98 -21.74 -13.56
C SER A 69 15.21 -20.78 -14.48
N VAL A 70 15.04 -19.51 -14.07
CA VAL A 70 14.36 -18.46 -14.86
C VAL A 70 15.20 -18.02 -16.06
N ARG A 71 16.54 -18.06 -15.96
CA ARG A 71 17.45 -17.73 -17.06
C ARG A 71 17.66 -18.84 -18.08
N LYS A 72 16.96 -19.98 -18.00
CA LYS A 72 17.01 -20.92 -19.13
C LYS A 72 16.52 -20.17 -20.36
N PRO A 73 17.36 -19.99 -21.41
CA PRO A 73 16.88 -19.40 -22.63
C PRO A 73 15.78 -20.30 -23.16
N ASP A 74 14.61 -19.72 -23.45
CA ASP A 74 13.65 -20.36 -24.35
C ASP A 74 14.44 -20.75 -25.60
N ALA A 75 14.51 -22.05 -25.85
CA ALA A 75 15.24 -22.66 -26.96
C ALA A 75 14.69 -22.19 -28.32
#